data_AF-A0A7Y3FPY5-F1
#
_entry.id   AF-A0A7Y3FPY5-F1
#
_cell.length_a   1.000
_cell.length_b   1.000
_cell.length_c   1.000
_cell.angle_alpha   90.00
_cell.angle_beta   90.00
_cell.angle_gamma   90.00
#
_symmetry.space_group_name_H-M   'P 1'
#
loop_
_entity.id
_entity.type
_entity.pdbx_description
1 polymer ?
#
loop_
_entity_poly.entity_id
_entity_poly.type
_entity_poly.pdbx_seq_one_letter_code
_entity_poly.pdbx_strand_id
1 'polypeptide(L)'
;MADGSNTERQAKREYTELLRLHEQLLGQFTRARDELLAPGTDSLVKRIKARTGSEPELSELKTAVEEAIRALKLSQSHIEASVTERSDPDHEVEGISNLPVYLQRFLAERAGQPGFAYEVKQDPVRGWMICWKEFTSRGTVRGYGQICERPYAWLED
;
A
#
# COMPACT_ATOMS: atom_id res chain seq x y z
N MET A 1 19.19 -24.12 -27.13
CA MET A 1 18.19 -23.03 -27.17
C MET A 1 16.85 -23.36 -26.49
N ALA A 2 16.53 -24.62 -26.13
CA ALA A 2 15.25 -24.97 -25.48
C ALA A 2 15.22 -24.74 -23.95
N ASP A 3 16.39 -24.75 -23.29
CA ASP A 3 16.50 -24.81 -21.83
C ASP A 3 16.11 -23.51 -21.11
N GLY A 4 16.48 -22.35 -21.67
CA GLY A 4 16.13 -21.04 -21.08
C GLY A 4 14.63 -20.76 -21.01
N SER A 5 13.83 -21.31 -21.94
CA SER A 5 12.38 -21.14 -21.94
C SER A 5 11.65 -21.94 -20.86
N ASN A 6 12.26 -23.05 -20.41
CA ASN A 6 11.69 -23.90 -19.36
C ASN A 6 12.00 -23.32 -17.97
N THR A 7 13.21 -22.84 -17.76
CA THR A 7 13.63 -22.16 -16.53
C THR A 7 12.82 -20.89 -16.28
N GLU A 8 12.57 -20.06 -17.31
CA GLU A 8 11.71 -18.88 -17.17
C GLU A 8 10.26 -19.22 -16.80
N ARG A 9 9.69 -20.29 -17.38
CA ARG A 9 8.33 -20.74 -17.05
C ARG A 9 8.25 -21.31 -15.65
N GLN A 10 9.28 -22.01 -15.21
CA GLN A 10 9.38 -22.54 -13.86
C GLN A 10 9.47 -21.41 -12.83
N ALA A 11 10.37 -20.43 -13.05
CA ALA A 11 10.50 -19.27 -12.17
C ALA A 11 9.18 -18.49 -12.04
N LYS A 12 8.45 -18.27 -13.16
CA LYS A 12 7.13 -17.62 -13.12
C LYS A 12 6.11 -18.38 -12.27
N ARG A 13 6.12 -19.72 -12.31
CA ARG A 13 5.24 -20.53 -11.47
C ARG A 13 5.60 -20.40 -10.00
N GLU A 14 6.90 -20.49 -9.67
CA GLU A 14 7.40 -20.34 -8.30
C GLU A 14 7.05 -18.95 -7.72
N TYR A 15 7.20 -17.88 -8.51
CA TYR A 15 6.77 -16.54 -8.10
C TYR A 15 5.25 -16.44 -7.90
N THR A 16 4.45 -17.06 -8.77
CA THR A 16 2.99 -17.07 -8.62
C THR A 16 2.56 -17.82 -7.36
N GLU A 17 3.20 -18.95 -7.06
CA GLU A 17 2.96 -19.71 -5.82
C GLU A 17 3.34 -18.88 -4.58
N LEU A 18 4.47 -18.18 -4.63
CA LEU A 18 4.91 -17.30 -3.56
C LEU A 18 3.94 -16.14 -3.33
N LEU A 19 3.41 -15.52 -4.41
CA LEU A 19 2.40 -14.47 -4.31
C LEU A 19 1.12 -14.98 -3.66
N ARG A 20 0.64 -16.17 -4.03
CA ARG A 20 -0.54 -16.79 -3.41
C ARG A 20 -0.34 -17.02 -1.91
N LEU A 21 0.87 -17.43 -1.49
CA LEU A 21 1.20 -17.58 -0.07
C LEU A 21 1.19 -16.22 0.65
N HIS A 22 1.72 -15.17 0.02
CA HIS A 22 1.69 -13.82 0.59
C HIS A 22 0.26 -13.29 0.73
N GLU A 23 -0.60 -13.48 -0.27
CA GLU A 23 -2.02 -13.10 -0.18
C GLU A 23 -2.74 -13.80 0.98
N GLN A 24 -2.47 -15.10 1.16
CA GLN A 24 -3.04 -15.87 2.26
C GLN A 24 -2.58 -15.32 3.62
N LEU A 25 -1.27 -15.06 3.78
CA LEU A 25 -0.71 -14.51 5.02
C LEU A 25 -1.22 -13.09 5.29
N LEU A 26 -1.32 -12.25 4.26
CA LEU A 26 -1.86 -10.90 4.36
C LEU A 26 -3.32 -10.94 4.85
N GLY A 27 -4.13 -11.85 4.32
CA GLY A 27 -5.50 -12.05 4.80
C GLY A 27 -5.56 -12.48 6.26
N GLN A 28 -4.63 -13.33 6.71
CA GLN A 28 -4.56 -13.75 8.12
C GLN A 28 -4.15 -12.62 9.05
N PHE A 29 -3.10 -11.86 8.71
CA PHE A 29 -2.66 -10.73 9.52
C PHE A 29 -3.67 -9.59 9.53
N THR A 30 -4.35 -9.34 8.41
CA THR A 30 -5.44 -8.34 8.36
C THR A 30 -6.56 -8.71 9.33
N ARG A 31 -7.01 -9.97 9.35
CA ARG A 31 -8.00 -10.44 10.33
C ARG A 31 -7.50 -10.30 11.77
N ALA A 32 -6.26 -10.70 12.02
CA ALA A 32 -5.66 -10.57 13.36
C ALA A 32 -5.61 -9.10 13.82
N ARG A 33 -5.21 -8.18 12.95
CA ARG A 33 -5.24 -6.74 13.21
C ARG A 33 -6.65 -6.26 13.51
N ASP A 34 -7.63 -6.64 12.68
CA ASP A 34 -9.01 -6.20 12.84
C ASP A 34 -9.62 -6.71 14.16
N GLU A 35 -9.29 -7.93 14.58
CA GLU A 35 -9.65 -8.48 15.88
C GLU A 35 -8.97 -7.73 17.04
N LEU A 36 -7.68 -7.40 16.91
CA LEU A 36 -6.93 -6.64 17.93
C LEU A 36 -7.44 -5.19 18.08
N LEU A 37 -7.91 -4.58 17.00
CA LEU A 37 -8.46 -3.23 16.97
C LEU A 37 -9.98 -3.21 17.21
N ALA A 38 -10.63 -4.36 17.32
CA ALA A 38 -12.07 -4.43 17.52
C ALA A 38 -12.48 -3.79 18.85
N PRO A 39 -13.60 -3.03 18.89
CA PRO A 39 -14.12 -2.45 20.14
C PRO A 39 -14.37 -3.47 21.26
N GLY A 40 -14.65 -4.73 20.88
CA GLY A 40 -14.81 -5.84 21.81
C GLY A 40 -13.54 -6.19 22.57
N THR A 41 -12.38 -6.10 21.91
CA THR A 41 -11.05 -6.36 22.49
C THR A 41 -10.71 -5.28 23.50
N ASP A 42 -10.89 -4.00 23.16
CA ASP A 42 -10.67 -2.90 24.11
C ASP A 42 -11.61 -3.00 25.33
N SER A 43 -12.87 -3.38 25.09
CA SER A 43 -13.85 -3.61 26.16
C SER A 43 -13.43 -4.78 27.06
N LEU A 44 -12.83 -5.82 26.51
CA LEU A 44 -12.32 -6.97 27.27
C LEU A 44 -11.11 -6.57 28.12
N VAL A 45 -10.14 -5.85 27.55
CA VAL A 45 -8.96 -5.33 28.25
C VAL A 45 -9.39 -4.46 29.44
N LYS A 46 -10.34 -3.54 29.25
CA LYS A 46 -10.91 -2.72 30.33
C LYS A 46 -11.57 -3.55 31.43
N ARG A 47 -12.34 -4.59 31.07
CA ARG A 47 -12.96 -5.50 32.05
C ARG A 47 -11.93 -6.31 32.83
N ILE A 48 -10.83 -6.74 32.19
CA ILE A 48 -9.73 -7.42 32.87
C ILE A 48 -9.09 -6.47 33.87
N LYS A 49 -8.71 -5.27 33.43
CA LYS A 49 -8.13 -4.21 34.30
C LYS A 49 -9.00 -3.92 35.52
N ALA A 50 -10.32 -3.78 35.32
CA ALA A 50 -11.26 -3.54 36.41
C ALA A 50 -11.30 -4.69 37.44
N ARG A 51 -11.02 -5.93 37.01
CA ARG A 51 -11.05 -7.12 37.88
C ARG A 51 -9.71 -7.44 38.54
N THR A 52 -8.60 -7.21 37.85
CA THR A 52 -7.26 -7.64 38.29
C THR A 52 -6.39 -6.49 38.77
N GLY A 53 -6.79 -5.24 38.50
CA GLY A 53 -5.98 -4.04 38.74
C GLY A 53 -4.89 -3.81 37.70
N SER A 54 -4.65 -4.77 36.80
CA SER A 54 -3.60 -4.72 35.77
C SER A 54 -4.19 -4.83 34.38
N GLU A 55 -3.74 -3.97 33.48
CA GLU A 55 -4.15 -3.94 32.08
C GLU A 55 -3.25 -4.83 31.24
N PRO A 56 -3.79 -5.81 30.48
CA PRO A 56 -3.01 -6.50 29.46
C PRO A 56 -2.50 -5.50 28.43
N GLU A 57 -1.19 -5.44 28.24
CA GLU A 57 -0.58 -4.58 27.25
C GLU A 57 -0.59 -5.27 25.88
N LEU A 58 -1.22 -4.63 24.89
CA LEU A 58 -1.39 -5.17 23.53
C LEU A 58 -0.72 -4.29 22.47
N SER A 59 -0.12 -3.16 22.83
CA SER A 59 0.50 -2.23 21.87
C SER A 59 1.60 -2.90 21.05
N GLU A 60 2.55 -3.59 21.70
CA GLU A 60 3.65 -4.29 21.01
C GLU A 60 3.12 -5.33 20.02
N LEU A 61 2.07 -6.08 20.38
CA LEU A 61 1.45 -7.06 19.50
C LEU A 61 0.74 -6.39 18.32
N LYS A 62 0.01 -5.29 18.55
CA LYS A 62 -0.63 -4.51 17.49
C LYS A 62 0.42 -4.00 16.50
N THR A 63 1.50 -3.40 16.99
CA THR A 63 2.62 -2.92 16.17
C THR A 63 3.25 -4.04 15.36
N ALA A 64 3.58 -5.18 15.98
CA ALA A 64 4.20 -6.31 15.28
C ALA A 64 3.33 -6.86 14.13
N VAL A 65 2.00 -6.91 14.32
CA VAL A 65 1.07 -7.33 13.26
C VAL A 65 1.04 -6.32 12.12
N GLU A 66 1.06 -5.03 12.42
CA GLU A 66 1.09 -3.96 11.42
C GLU A 66 2.40 -3.96 10.62
N GLU A 67 3.54 -4.16 11.28
CA GLU A 67 4.84 -4.33 10.66
C GLU A 67 4.89 -5.56 9.74
N ALA A 68 4.33 -6.69 10.19
CA ALA A 68 4.25 -7.91 9.38
C ALA A 68 3.40 -7.69 8.11
N ILE A 69 2.28 -6.97 8.23
CA ILE A 69 1.45 -6.57 7.08
C ILE A 69 2.25 -5.69 6.12
N ARG A 70 2.96 -4.68 6.63
CA ARG A 70 3.80 -3.78 5.83
C ARG A 70 4.90 -4.56 5.09
N ALA A 71 5.59 -5.45 5.79
CA ALA A 71 6.66 -6.28 5.23
C ALA A 71 6.15 -7.22 4.12
N LEU A 72 4.98 -7.85 4.32
CA LEU A 72 4.37 -8.68 3.28
C LEU A 72 4.02 -7.88 2.03
N LYS A 73 3.42 -6.70 2.18
CA LYS A 73 3.08 -5.83 1.04
C LYS A 73 4.31 -5.36 0.27
N LEU A 74 5.39 -5.02 0.98
CA LEU A 74 6.69 -4.69 0.38
C LEU A 74 7.25 -5.87 -0.41
N SER A 75 7.24 -7.06 0.17
CA SER A 75 7.69 -8.28 -0.48
C SER A 75 6.86 -8.61 -1.74
N GLN A 76 5.53 -8.52 -1.64
CA GLN A 76 4.62 -8.71 -2.79
C GLN A 76 4.96 -7.73 -3.93
N SER A 77 5.12 -6.45 -3.62
CA SER A 77 5.46 -5.43 -4.62
C SER A 77 6.79 -5.72 -5.33
N HIS A 78 7.81 -6.18 -4.59
CA HIS A 78 9.10 -6.57 -5.19
C HIS A 78 8.99 -7.80 -6.09
N ILE A 79 8.19 -8.79 -5.68
CA ILE A 79 7.93 -10.00 -6.47
C ILE A 79 7.15 -9.64 -7.74
N GLU A 80 6.09 -8.84 -7.62
CA GLU A 80 5.30 -8.37 -8.76
C GLU A 80 6.16 -7.58 -9.75
N ALA A 81 7.03 -6.69 -9.28
CA ALA A 81 7.98 -5.97 -10.14
C ALA A 81 8.91 -6.96 -10.89
N SER A 82 9.43 -7.97 -10.20
CA SER A 82 10.32 -8.99 -10.78
C SER A 82 9.62 -9.89 -11.80
N VAL A 83 8.32 -10.13 -11.65
CA VAL A 83 7.50 -10.87 -12.62
C VAL A 83 7.05 -10.00 -13.80
N THR A 84 6.88 -8.69 -13.54
CA THR A 84 6.29 -7.69 -14.45
C THR A 84 7.32 -6.90 -15.27
N GLU A 85 8.63 -7.07 -15.05
CA GLU A 85 9.71 -6.54 -15.93
C GLU A 85 9.58 -6.94 -17.43
N ARG A 86 8.55 -7.71 -17.84
CA ARG A 86 8.17 -7.97 -19.24
C ARG A 86 6.90 -7.28 -19.73
N SER A 87 6.20 -6.47 -18.95
CA SER A 87 5.03 -5.73 -19.42
C SER A 87 4.83 -4.46 -18.61
N ASP A 88 5.00 -3.30 -19.24
CA ASP A 88 4.58 -2.00 -18.71
C ASP A 88 3.17 -2.10 -18.13
N PRO A 89 2.96 -1.83 -16.82
CA PRO A 89 1.63 -1.67 -16.29
C PRO A 89 1.22 -0.22 -16.48
N ASP A 90 0.66 0.11 -17.65
CA ASP A 90 -0.38 1.12 -17.75
C ASP A 90 -1.60 0.59 -16.96
N HIS A 91 -1.52 0.64 -15.63
CA HIS A 91 -2.71 0.52 -14.78
C HIS A 91 -3.44 1.86 -14.87
N GLU A 92 -4.35 1.98 -15.85
CA GLU A 92 -5.43 2.97 -15.80
C GLU A 92 -6.24 2.71 -14.52
N VAL A 93 -5.99 3.51 -13.49
CA VAL A 93 -6.73 3.43 -12.23
C VAL A 93 -8.11 4.04 -12.46
N GLU A 94 -9.12 3.18 -12.64
CA GLU A 94 -10.53 3.57 -12.55
C GLU A 94 -10.82 4.16 -11.16
N GLY A 95 -11.20 5.44 -11.14
CA GLY A 95 -11.96 6.01 -10.03
C GLY A 95 -11.15 6.83 -9.02
N ILE A 96 -11.11 8.14 -9.27
CA ILE A 96 -10.75 9.20 -8.30
C ILE A 96 -11.68 9.16 -7.05
N SER A 97 -12.74 8.36 -7.05
CA SER A 97 -13.76 8.27 -5.99
C SER A 97 -13.26 7.75 -4.64
N ASN A 98 -12.17 6.97 -4.61
CA ASN A 98 -11.62 6.39 -3.36
C ASN A 98 -10.35 7.09 -2.85
N LEU A 99 -9.99 8.25 -3.42
CA LEU A 99 -8.84 9.02 -2.95
C LEU A 99 -9.12 9.61 -1.55
N PRO A 100 -8.13 9.66 -0.64
CA PRO A 100 -8.24 10.41 0.61
C PRO A 100 -8.63 11.87 0.38
N VAL A 101 -9.50 12.42 1.24
CA VAL A 101 -10.09 13.76 1.09
C VAL A 101 -9.04 14.86 0.89
N TYR A 102 -7.89 14.78 1.55
CA TYR A 102 -6.83 15.77 1.39
C TYR A 102 -6.15 15.71 0.00
N LEU A 103 -5.98 14.50 -0.57
CA LEU A 103 -5.49 14.33 -1.94
C LEU A 103 -6.53 14.78 -2.97
N GLN A 104 -7.82 14.52 -2.71
CA GLN A 104 -8.90 15.04 -3.55
C GLN A 104 -8.90 16.57 -3.59
N ARG A 105 -8.74 17.22 -2.42
CA ARG A 105 -8.62 18.69 -2.32
C ARG A 105 -7.42 19.22 -3.11
N PHE A 106 -6.26 18.60 -2.96
CA PHE A 106 -5.06 18.98 -3.71
C PHE A 106 -5.30 18.92 -5.23
N LEU A 107 -5.93 17.85 -5.73
CA LEU A 107 -6.27 17.74 -7.15
C LEU A 107 -7.33 18.75 -7.56
N ALA A 108 -8.38 18.96 -6.77
CA ALA A 108 -9.43 19.93 -7.09
C ALA A 108 -8.90 21.37 -7.19
N GLU A 109 -7.94 21.75 -6.34
CA GLU A 109 -7.29 23.08 -6.36
C GLU A 109 -6.37 23.28 -7.59
N ARG A 110 -5.80 22.20 -8.13
CA ARG A 110 -4.76 22.26 -9.17
C ARG A 110 -5.25 21.84 -10.56
N ALA A 111 -6.27 21.00 -10.66
CA ALA A 111 -6.80 20.49 -11.92
C ALA A 111 -7.35 21.60 -12.85
N GLY A 112 -7.77 22.74 -12.27
CA GLY A 112 -8.19 23.92 -13.04
C GLY A 112 -7.04 24.79 -13.56
N GLN A 113 -5.78 24.49 -13.23
CA GLN A 113 -4.64 25.32 -13.61
C GLN A 113 -4.13 24.95 -15.03
N PRO A 114 -3.93 25.94 -15.93
CA PRO A 114 -3.40 25.68 -17.25
C PRO A 114 -2.02 25.04 -17.18
N GLY A 115 -1.83 23.91 -17.87
CA GLY A 115 -0.55 23.21 -17.90
C GLY A 115 -0.33 22.25 -16.73
N PHE A 116 -1.28 22.07 -15.81
CA PHE A 116 -1.18 21.04 -14.78
C PHE A 116 -1.63 19.67 -15.33
N ALA A 117 -0.74 18.69 -15.29
CA ALA A 117 -1.01 17.30 -15.63
C ALA A 117 -0.69 16.43 -14.41
N TYR A 118 -1.51 15.41 -14.15
CA TYR A 118 -1.28 14.50 -13.06
C TYR A 118 -1.69 13.08 -13.42
N GLU A 119 -1.09 12.13 -12.74
CA GLU A 119 -1.36 10.71 -12.81
C GLU A 119 -1.55 10.19 -11.39
N VAL A 120 -2.62 9.45 -11.15
CA VAL A 120 -2.92 8.84 -9.87
C VAL A 120 -2.62 7.35 -9.96
N LYS A 121 -1.79 6.85 -9.03
CA LYS A 121 -1.46 5.42 -8.91
C LYS A 121 -1.80 4.95 -7.50
N GLN A 122 -2.19 3.70 -7.38
CA GLN A 122 -2.32 3.05 -6.08
C GLN A 122 -1.07 2.21 -5.85
N ASP A 123 -0.27 2.57 -4.84
CA ASP A 123 0.90 1.79 -4.41
C ASP A 123 0.50 0.93 -3.20
N PRO A 124 0.77 -0.39 -3.20
CA PRO A 124 0.35 -1.29 -2.14
C PRO A 124 0.96 -0.94 -0.77
N VAL A 125 2.09 -0.23 -0.74
CA VAL A 125 2.86 0.12 0.46
C VAL A 125 2.73 1.60 0.79
N ARG A 126 2.89 2.48 -0.20
CA ARG A 126 2.86 3.94 -0.04
C ARG A 126 1.44 4.51 -0.06
N GLY A 127 0.44 3.68 -0.34
CA GLY A 127 -0.95 4.08 -0.49
C GLY A 127 -1.20 4.80 -1.81
N TRP A 128 -2.18 5.69 -1.84
CA TRP A 128 -2.41 6.53 -3.02
C TRP A 128 -1.20 7.44 -3.32
N MET A 129 -0.76 7.43 -4.57
CA MET A 129 0.31 8.29 -5.08
C MET A 129 -0.22 9.19 -6.19
N ILE A 130 0.11 10.48 -6.11
CA ILE A 130 -0.13 11.46 -7.16
C ILE A 130 1.22 11.90 -7.71
N CYS A 131 1.46 11.60 -8.98
CA CYS A 131 2.57 12.15 -9.75
C CYS A 131 2.05 13.33 -10.57
N TRP A 132 2.64 14.52 -10.41
CA TRP A 132 2.18 15.69 -11.13
C TRP A 132 3.33 16.42 -11.84
N LYS A 133 2.98 17.06 -12.95
CA LYS A 133 3.85 17.93 -13.75
C LYS A 133 3.09 19.19 -14.11
N GLU A 134 3.73 20.34 -13.95
CA GLU A 134 3.23 21.63 -14.40
C GLU A 134 4.05 22.08 -15.60
N PHE A 135 3.37 22.47 -16.68
CA PHE A 135 3.95 22.97 -17.91
C PHE A 135 3.66 24.46 -18.05
N THR A 136 4.61 25.20 -18.60
CA THR A 136 4.41 26.58 -19.06
C THR A 136 3.56 26.61 -20.34
N SER A 137 3.05 27.78 -20.71
CA SER A 137 2.33 27.98 -22.00
C SER A 137 3.14 27.64 -23.25
N ARG A 138 4.47 27.46 -23.11
CA ARG A 138 5.39 27.06 -24.19
C ARG A 138 5.70 25.55 -24.18
N GLY A 139 5.05 24.78 -23.31
CA GLY A 139 5.25 23.33 -23.19
C GLY A 139 6.49 22.91 -22.39
N THR A 140 7.23 23.85 -21.79
CA THR A 140 8.38 23.53 -20.92
C THR A 140 7.92 23.17 -19.50
N VAL A 141 8.51 22.15 -18.88
CA VAL A 141 8.20 21.76 -17.49
C VAL A 141 8.61 22.87 -16.53
N ARG A 142 7.65 23.40 -15.78
CA ARG A 142 7.81 24.42 -14.74
C ARG A 142 8.02 23.80 -13.36
N GLY A 143 7.40 22.66 -13.10
CA GLY A 143 7.49 21.96 -11.83
C GLY A 143 7.05 20.50 -11.97
N TYR A 144 7.55 19.64 -11.11
CA TYR A 144 7.10 18.26 -10.99
C TYR A 144 7.23 17.80 -9.55
N GLY A 145 6.41 16.83 -9.16
CA GLY A 145 6.45 16.29 -7.81
C GLY A 145 5.65 15.01 -7.66
N GLN A 146 5.84 14.38 -6.50
CA GLN A 146 5.09 13.20 -6.07
C GLN A 146 4.55 13.44 -4.66
N ILE A 147 3.29 13.08 -4.44
CA ILE A 147 2.66 13.07 -3.11
C ILE A 147 2.17 11.65 -2.85
N CYS A 148 2.50 11.10 -1.70
CA CYS A 148 2.08 9.77 -1.27
C CYS A 148 1.22 9.86 -0.02
N GLU A 149 0.25 8.97 0.11
CA GLU A 149 -0.63 8.89 1.28
C GLU A 149 0.11 8.45 2.56
N ARG A 150 1.11 7.57 2.43
CA ARG A 150 1.94 7.03 3.52
C ARG A 150 1.10 6.46 4.70
N PRO A 151 0.30 5.41 4.47
CA PRO A 151 -0.55 4.81 5.50
C PRO A 151 0.22 4.24 6.71
N TYR A 152 1.52 3.97 6.53
CA TYR A 152 2.42 3.40 7.55
C TYR A 152 3.44 4.41 8.10
N ALA A 153 3.24 5.72 7.92
CA ALA A 153 4.21 6.74 8.33
C ALA A 153 4.56 6.72 9.83
N TRP A 154 3.67 6.19 10.67
CA TRP A 154 3.83 6.08 12.12
C TRP A 154 4.62 4.83 12.57
N LEU A 155 4.98 3.94 11.64
CA LEU A 155 5.85 2.79 11.87
C LEU A 155 7.33 3.09 11.54
N GLU A 156 7.68 4.34 11.26
CA GLU A 156 9.05 4.78 11.03
C GLU A 156 9.56 5.53 12.28
N ASP A 157 10.02 4.79 13.29
CA ASP A 157 10.83 5.29 14.41
C ASP A 157 12.20 4.56 14.42
#